data_AF-A0A399IUN1-F1
#
_entry.id   AF-A0A399IUN1-F1
#
_cell.length_a   1.000
_cell.length_b   1.000
_cell.length_c   1.000
_cell.angle_alpha   90.00
_cell.angle_beta   90.00
_cell.angle_gamma   90.00
#
_symmetry.space_group_name_H-M   'P 1'
#
loop_
_entity.id
_entity.type
_entity.pdbx_description
1 polymer ?
#
loop_
_entity_poly.entity_id
_entity_poly.type
_entity_poly.pdbx_seq_one_letter_code
_entity_poly.pdbx_strand_id
1 'polypeptide(L)' 'MKVNREYLNKIILERTGETKISHACLKMGREIGVKASCVNNFRLYCIPNEENLIKILRYLNCDLRILFNIEK' A
#
# COMPACT_ATOMS: atom_id res chain seq x y z
N MET A 1 12.84 9.27 -4.91
CA MET A 1 11.68 9.19 -4.00
C MET A 1 11.74 7.88 -3.23
N LYS A 2 11.85 7.91 -1.90
CA LYS A 2 11.90 6.68 -1.06
C LYS A 2 10.53 6.48 -0.42
N VAL A 3 9.92 5.31 -0.61
CA VAL A 3 8.64 4.99 0.03
C VAL A 3 8.89 4.66 1.51
N ASN A 4 8.14 5.30 2.40
CA ASN A 4 8.12 4.97 3.81
C ASN A 4 7.39 3.63 4.02
N ARG A 5 8.15 2.54 4.11
CA ARG A 5 7.61 1.17 4.20
C ARG A 5 6.92 0.87 5.52
N GLU A 6 7.41 1.47 6.60
CA GLU A 6 6.82 1.32 7.93
C GLU A 6 5.43 1.96 7.96
N TYR A 7 5.32 3.21 7.50
CA TYR A 7 4.05 3.91 7.35
C TYR A 7 3.09 3.16 6.43
N LEU A 8 3.58 2.67 5.28
CA LEU A 8 2.77 1.90 4.35
C LEU A 8 2.22 0.62 4.98
N ASN A 9 3.04 -0.16 5.70
CA ASN A 9 2.57 -1.36 6.39
C ASN A 9 1.52 -1.04 7.46
N LYS A 10 1.74 0.02 8.24
CA LYS A 10 0.79 0.49 9.25
C LYS A 10 -0.56 0.83 8.63
N ILE A 11 -0.58 1.66 7.59
CA ILE A 11 -1.84 2.06 6.92
C ILE A 11 -2.52 0.87 6.27
N ILE A 12 -1.79 -0.06 5.65
CA ILE A 12 -2.39 -1.28 5.06
C ILE A 12 -3.13 -2.10 6.14
N LEU A 13 -2.52 -2.29 7.31
CA LEU A 13 -3.16 -3.01 8.43
C LEU A 13 -4.37 -2.24 8.97
N GLU A 14 -4.25 -0.93 9.21
CA GLU A 14 -5.33 -0.09 9.72
C GLU A 14 -6.54 -0.06 8.77
N ARG A 15 -6.31 0.08 7.47
CA ARG A 15 -7.39 0.16 6.46
C ARG A 15 -8.11 -1.17 6.25
N THR A 16 -7.39 -2.27 6.36
CA THR A 16 -7.97 -3.61 6.18
C THR A 16 -8.55 -4.19 7.46
N GLY A 17 -8.15 -3.67 8.63
CA GLY A 17 -8.51 -4.22 9.94
C GLY A 17 -7.87 -5.59 10.24
N GLU A 18 -6.86 -5.98 9.46
CA GLU A 18 -6.19 -7.27 9.61
C GLU A 18 -5.03 -7.17 10.61
N THR A 19 -4.76 -8.25 11.35
CA THR A 19 -3.63 -8.32 12.29
C THR A 19 -2.33 -8.78 11.63
N LYS A 20 -2.41 -9.42 10.46
CA LYS A 20 -1.27 -9.96 9.71
C LYS A 20 -1.15 -9.27 8.36
N ILE A 21 0.04 -8.78 8.04
CA ILE A 21 0.29 -8.04 6.79
C ILE A 21 0.01 -8.88 5.52
N SER A 22 0.23 -10.20 5.58
CA SER A 22 -0.08 -11.11 4.49
C SER A 22 -1.58 -11.17 4.20
N HIS A 23 -2.41 -11.21 5.25
CA HIS A 23 -3.87 -11.19 5.14
C HIS A 23 -4.36 -9.83 4.64
N ALA A 24 -3.77 -8.74 5.16
CA ALA A 24 -4.07 -7.38 4.72
C ALA A 24 -3.84 -7.22 3.20
N CYS A 25 -2.70 -7.70 2.68
CA CYS A 25 -2.41 -7.63 1.25
C CYS A 25 -3.40 -8.46 0.40
N LEU A 26 -3.82 -9.63 0.89
CA LEU A 26 -4.83 -10.46 0.23
C LEU A 26 -6.20 -9.78 0.20
N LYS A 27 -6.64 -9.26 1.35
CA LYS A 27 -7.92 -8.57 1.50
C LYS A 27 -7.98 -7.31 0.66
N MET A 28 -6.99 -6.44 0.80
CA MET A 28 -6.87 -5.22 0.00
C MET A 28 -6.89 -5.56 -1.49
N GLY A 29 -6.06 -6.50 -1.95
CA GLY A 29 -6.02 -6.90 -3.35
C GLY A 29 -7.39 -7.35 -3.89
N ARG A 30 -8.15 -8.12 -3.10
CA ARG A 30 -9.51 -8.52 -3.45
C ARG A 30 -10.46 -7.32 -3.54
N GLU A 31 -10.40 -6.39 -2.59
CA GLU A 31 -11.31 -5.24 -2.51
C GLU A 31 -11.10 -4.23 -3.64
N ILE A 32 -9.86 -4.06 -4.12
CA ILE A 32 -9.53 -3.06 -5.16
C ILE A 32 -9.28 -3.66 -6.55
N GLY A 33 -9.44 -4.98 -6.70
CA GLY A 33 -9.19 -5.68 -7.96
C GLY A 33 -7.72 -5.65 -8.39
N VAL A 34 -6.79 -5.79 -7.44
CA VAL A 34 -5.34 -5.83 -7.68
C VAL A 34 -4.77 -7.14 -7.14
N LYS A 35 -3.78 -7.73 -7.83
CA LYS A 35 -3.13 -8.96 -7.34
C LYS A 35 -2.47 -8.70 -5.98
N ALA A 36 -2.70 -9.58 -5.00
CA ALA A 36 -2.09 -9.46 -3.68
C ALA A 36 -0.55 -9.41 -3.72
N SER A 37 0.07 -10.10 -4.69
CA SER A 37 1.51 -10.01 -4.95
C SER A 37 1.96 -8.61 -5.35
N CYS A 38 1.12 -7.83 -6.04
CA CYS A 38 1.41 -6.44 -6.38
C CYS A 38 1.41 -5.56 -5.13
N VAL A 39 0.43 -5.72 -4.23
CA VAL A 39 0.41 -5.02 -2.93
C VAL A 39 1.63 -5.42 -2.08
N ASN A 40 1.96 -6.72 -2.05
CA ASN A 40 3.11 -7.23 -1.32
C ASN A 40 4.45 -6.74 -1.88
N ASN A 41 4.58 -6.66 -3.21
CA ASN A 41 5.76 -6.10 -3.86
C ASN A 41 5.84 -4.59 -3.65
N PHE A 42 4.69 -3.90 -3.62
CA PHE A 42 4.65 -2.49 -3.32
C PHE A 42 5.27 -2.23 -1.96
N ARG A 43 4.85 -2.93 -0.90
CA ARG A 43 5.40 -2.70 0.45
C ARG A 43 6.86 -3.11 0.65
N LEU A 44 7.41 -4.02 -0.17
CA LEU A 44 8.76 -4.56 0.01
C LEU A 44 9.80 -3.96 -0.94
N TYR A 45 9.49 -3.88 -2.24
CA TYR A 45 10.53 -3.81 -3.26
C TYR A 45 10.36 -2.62 -4.20
N CYS A 46 9.22 -2.52 -4.88
CA CYS A 46 9.08 -1.63 -6.04
C CYS A 46 7.79 -0.80 -5.97
N ILE A 47 7.66 0.17 -6.87
CA ILE A 47 6.39 0.88 -7.09
C ILE A 47 5.62 0.12 -8.18
N PRO A 48 4.33 -0.21 -7.98
CA PRO A 48 3.48 -0.78 -9.01
C PRO A 48 3.39 0.09 -10.28
N ASN A 49 2.84 -0.47 -11.35
CA ASN A 49 2.43 0.36 -12.49
C ASN A 49 1.39 1.42 -12.06
N GLU A 50 1.24 2.45 -12.89
CA GLU A 50 0.41 3.61 -12.57
C GLU A 50 -1.03 3.25 -12.21
N GLU A 51 -1.67 2.36 -12.98
CA GLU A 51 -3.05 1.94 -12.73
C GLU A 51 -3.23 1.28 -11.35
N ASN A 52 -2.36 0.32 -11.01
CA ASN A 52 -2.42 -0.35 -9.72
C ASN A 52 -2.03 0.59 -8.58
N LEU A 53 -1.05 1.47 -8.81
CA LEU A 53 -0.65 2.48 -7.83
C LEU A 53 -1.82 3.40 -7.49
N ILE A 54 -2.56 3.90 -8.49
CA ILE A 54 -3.73 4.76 -8.26
C ILE A 54 -4.81 4.02 -7.44
N LYS A 55 -5.12 2.77 -7.79
CA LYS A 55 -6.08 1.94 -7.03
C LYS A 55 -5.64 1.78 -5.57
N ILE A 56 -4.37 1.46 -5.36
CA ILE A 56 -3.76 1.31 -4.04
C ILE A 56 -3.85 2.62 -3.24
N LEU A 57 -3.40 3.74 -3.79
CA LEU A 57 -3.37 5.02 -3.10
C LEU A 57 -4.77 5.52 -2.74
N ARG A 58 -5.75 5.36 -3.65
CA ARG A 58 -7.16 5.70 -3.38
C ARG A 58 -7.74 4.89 -2.23
N TYR A 59 -7.44 3.60 -2.17
CA TYR A 59 -7.89 2.75 -1.07
C TYR A 59 -7.24 3.10 0.25
N LEU A 60 -5.93 3.35 0.26
CA LEU A 60 -5.20 3.70 1.48
C LEU A 60 -5.65 5.04 2.05
N ASN A 61 -6.03 6.00 1.20
CA ASN A 61 -6.47 7.34 1.59
C ASN A 61 -5.54 7.98 2.64
N CYS A 62 -4.23 7.98 2.35
CA CYS A 62 -3.18 8.39 3.28
C CYS A 62 -2.42 9.63 2.81
N ASP A 63 -1.60 10.23 3.70
CA ASP A 63 -0.78 11.38 3.33
C ASP A 63 0.38 10.95 2.43
N LEU A 64 0.31 11.35 1.16
CA LEU A 64 1.32 11.03 0.16
C LEU A 64 2.69 11.64 0.47
N ARG A 65 2.74 12.77 1.21
CA ARG A 65 4.01 13.37 1.61
C ARG A 65 4.75 12.48 2.59
N ILE A 66 4.03 11.88 3.54
CA ILE A 66 4.59 10.91 4.49
C ILE A 66 4.94 9.61 3.75
N LEU A 67 4.04 9.12 2.90
CA LEU A 67 4.27 7.87 2.17
C LEU A 67 5.51 7.93 1.28
N PHE A 68 5.76 9.05 0.62
CA PHE A 68 6.85 9.21 -0.32
C PHE A 68 8.06 9.98 0.22
N ASN A 69 8.08 10.27 1.53
CA ASN A 69 9.09 11.10 2.20
C ASN A 69 9.39 12.38 1.41
N ILE A 70 8.33 13.09 1.02
CA ILE A 70 8.43 14.37 0.34
C ILE A 70 8.64 15.43 1.43
N GLU A 71 9.91 15.59 1.84
CA GLU A 71 10.33 16.78 2.59
C GLU A 71 10.35 17.99 1.63
N LYS A 72 10.04 19.17 2.18
CA LYS A 72 10.14 20.45 1.45
C LYS A 72 11.59 20.89 1.32
#